data_AF-A0A4Q7R0U5-F1
#
_entry.id   AF-A0A4Q7R0U5-F1
#
_cell.length_a   1.000
_cell.length_b   1.000
_cell.length_c   1.000
_cell.angle_alpha   90.00
_cell.angle_beta   90.00
_cell.angle_gamma   90.00
#
_symmetry.space_group_name_H-M   'P 1'
#
loop_
_entity.id
_entity.type
_entity.pdbx_description
1 polymer ?
#
loop_
_entity_poly.entity_id
_entity_poly.type
_entity_poly.pdbx_seq_one_letter_code
_entity_poly.pdbx_strand_id
1 'polypeptide(L)'
;MAHFRSKETVESALRLCDAGVSDRRNAEIHGVALQTIRTWRRRYQLEGRTRGGDRGTPCPRCDGADLDESAYALLLGWYLGDGSIARARRGVFTLQIANDQKYPELNQEIAATIKLVKPGASPCLRGGSTAIRIEARWKHWPCVFPQHGPGRKHLRKIELADWQREIVAEYPDQLLRGLFHSDGCRFVNWASKPDGKRYYYTRYMFSNESEDIRKILTDALDQLGIAWRQPRRNVIAVSRREAVGVLDGFVGPKR
;
A
#
# COMPACT_ATOMS: atom_id res chain seq x y z
N MET A 1 -46.75 -9.89 10.30
CA MET A 1 -46.69 -9.30 8.95
C MET A 1 -45.47 -8.39 8.87
N ALA A 2 -44.47 -8.74 8.05
CA ALA A 2 -43.32 -7.89 7.84
C ALA A 2 -43.74 -6.70 6.97
N HIS A 3 -43.90 -5.52 7.56
CA HIS A 3 -44.05 -4.28 6.80
C HIS A 3 -42.77 -4.03 6.01
N PHE A 4 -42.73 -4.51 4.75
CA PHE A 4 -41.70 -4.13 3.81
C PHE A 4 -41.91 -2.65 3.47
N ARG A 5 -40.99 -1.79 3.94
CA ARG A 5 -40.96 -0.38 3.58
C ARG A 5 -39.93 -0.21 2.46
N SER A 6 -40.16 0.77 1.58
CA SER A 6 -39.25 1.04 0.46
C SER A 6 -37.86 1.42 0.99
N LYS A 7 -36.81 1.04 0.25
CA LYS A 7 -35.43 1.38 0.61
C LYS A 7 -35.23 2.88 0.79
N GLU A 8 -35.89 3.67 -0.04
CA GLU A 8 -35.86 5.13 -0.03
C GLU A 8 -36.37 5.72 1.30
N THR A 9 -37.44 5.16 1.88
CA THR A 9 -37.93 5.58 3.20
C THR A 9 -36.91 5.29 4.31
N VAL A 10 -36.26 4.12 4.26
CA VAL A 10 -35.24 3.74 5.25
C VAL A 10 -34.03 4.67 5.14
N GLU A 11 -33.58 4.97 3.91
CA GLU A 11 -32.43 5.86 3.66
C GLU A 11 -32.72 7.31 4.06
N SER A 12 -33.94 7.80 3.81
CA SER A 12 -34.35 9.14 4.27
C SER A 12 -34.42 9.23 5.79
N ALA A 13 -34.97 8.21 6.46
CA ALA A 13 -35.03 8.17 7.92
C ALA A 13 -33.63 8.14 8.55
N LEU A 14 -32.69 7.40 7.95
CA LEU A 14 -31.30 7.38 8.41
C LEU A 14 -30.62 8.74 8.23
N ARG A 15 -30.85 9.44 7.10
CA ARG A 15 -30.34 10.80 6.88
C ARG A 15 -30.81 11.79 7.95
N LEU A 16 -32.08 11.70 8.38
CA LEU A 16 -32.59 12.55 9.45
C LEU A 16 -32.00 12.22 10.82
N CYS A 17 -31.75 10.94 11.11
CA CYS A 17 -31.00 10.54 12.31
C CYS A 17 -29.59 11.15 12.31
N ASP A 18 -28.92 11.15 11.16
CA ASP A 18 -27.56 11.73 11.02
C ASP A 18 -27.57 13.26 11.13
N ALA A 19 -28.64 13.92 10.67
CA ALA A 19 -28.85 15.37 10.83
C ALA A 19 -29.25 15.79 12.27
N GLY A 20 -29.20 14.86 13.24
CA GLY A 20 -29.50 15.15 14.65
C GLY A 20 -30.99 15.26 14.97
N VAL A 21 -31.89 14.88 14.05
CA VAL A 21 -33.33 14.88 14.30
C VAL A 21 -33.67 13.79 15.31
N SER A 22 -34.48 14.14 16.32
CA SER A 22 -34.90 13.19 17.34
C SER A 22 -35.67 12.02 16.74
N ASP A 23 -35.50 10.81 17.30
CA ASP A 23 -36.20 9.60 16.82
C ASP A 23 -37.71 9.78 16.76
N ARG A 24 -38.28 10.56 17.70
CA ARG A 24 -39.72 10.86 17.75
C ARG A 24 -40.14 11.72 16.57
N ARG A 25 -39.39 12.78 16.26
CA ARG A 25 -39.67 13.64 15.13
C ARG A 25 -39.47 12.92 13.80
N ASN A 26 -38.45 12.08 13.71
CA ASN A 26 -38.17 11.23 12.55
C ASN A 26 -39.30 10.21 12.30
N ALA A 27 -39.79 9.58 13.36
CA ALA A 27 -40.94 8.67 13.32
C ALA A 27 -42.21 9.37 12.81
N GLU A 28 -42.48 10.61 13.24
CA GLU A 28 -43.58 11.44 12.75
C GLU A 28 -43.42 11.75 11.25
N ILE A 29 -42.23 12.21 10.82
CA ILE A 29 -41.96 12.57 9.42
C ILE A 29 -42.16 11.37 8.48
N HIS A 30 -41.76 10.18 8.91
CA HIS A 30 -41.83 8.98 8.08
C HIS A 30 -43.09 8.14 8.32
N GLY A 31 -44.00 8.56 9.21
CA GLY A 31 -45.22 7.82 9.52
C GLY A 31 -44.96 6.40 10.04
N VAL A 32 -43.88 6.21 10.80
CA VAL A 32 -43.48 4.90 11.34
C VAL A 32 -43.44 4.93 12.86
N ALA A 33 -43.47 3.75 13.49
CA ALA A 33 -43.31 3.66 14.93
C ALA A 33 -41.88 4.06 15.34
N LEU A 34 -41.76 4.67 16.53
CA LEU A 34 -40.46 5.03 17.13
C LEU A 34 -39.48 3.85 17.16
N GLN A 35 -40.00 2.66 17.47
CA GLN A 35 -39.21 1.43 17.54
C GLN A 35 -38.69 0.99 16.17
N THR A 36 -39.38 1.33 15.08
CA THR A 36 -38.93 1.09 13.70
C THR A 36 -37.69 1.93 13.38
N ILE A 37 -37.68 3.22 13.72
CA ILE A 37 -36.50 4.09 13.58
C ILE A 37 -35.32 3.55 14.40
N ARG A 38 -35.57 3.14 15.66
CA ARG A 38 -34.55 2.54 16.53
C ARG A 38 -34.00 1.23 15.97
N THR A 39 -34.85 0.36 15.43
CA THR A 39 -34.45 -0.90 14.80
C THR A 39 -33.65 -0.65 13.52
N TRP A 40 -34.05 0.30 12.67
CA TRP A 40 -33.28 0.69 11.49
C TRP A 40 -31.91 1.25 11.88
N ARG A 41 -31.84 2.13 12.89
CA ARG A 41 -30.57 2.65 13.41
C ARG A 41 -29.69 1.54 13.98
N ARG A 42 -30.23 0.61 14.76
CA ARG A 42 -29.47 -0.53 15.33
C ARG A 42 -28.98 -1.47 14.24
N ARG A 43 -29.83 -1.78 13.24
CA ARG A 43 -29.49 -2.66 12.12
C ARG A 43 -28.43 -2.01 11.21
N TYR A 44 -28.54 -0.70 10.98
CA TYR A 44 -27.55 0.11 10.29
C TYR A 44 -26.19 0.17 11.01
N GLN A 45 -26.20 0.28 12.35
CA GLN A 45 -25.00 0.19 13.19
C GLN A 45 -24.34 -1.19 13.14
N LEU A 46 -25.15 -2.27 13.10
CA LEU A 46 -24.68 -3.65 13.00
C LEU A 46 -24.16 -3.99 11.59
N GLU A 47 -24.81 -3.48 10.55
CA GLU A 47 -24.45 -3.67 9.13
C GLU A 47 -23.31 -2.73 8.68
N GLY A 48 -22.82 -1.85 9.55
CA GLY A 48 -21.65 -1.02 9.30
C GLY A 48 -21.82 0.01 8.18
N ARG A 49 -23.06 0.36 7.84
CA ARG A 49 -23.38 1.45 6.91
C ARG A 49 -23.09 2.77 7.62
N THR A 50 -22.28 3.59 6.97
CA THR A 50 -21.59 4.75 7.56
C THR A 50 -22.57 5.88 7.83
N ARG A 51 -22.69 6.30 9.10
CA ARG A 51 -23.25 7.61 9.51
C ARG A 51 -22.90 8.67 8.46
N GLY A 52 -23.89 9.40 7.96
CA GLY A 52 -23.65 10.69 7.34
C GLY A 52 -22.84 11.55 8.32
N GLY A 53 -21.58 11.81 7.98
CA GLY A 53 -20.65 12.54 8.85
C GLY A 53 -19.36 11.81 9.18
N ASP A 54 -18.69 11.25 8.17
CA ASP A 54 -17.24 11.38 7.92
C ASP A 54 -17.00 10.72 6.56
N ARG A 55 -16.77 11.50 5.50
CA ARG A 55 -16.24 10.92 4.26
C ARG A 55 -14.78 10.59 4.58
N GLY A 56 -14.55 9.47 5.26
CA GLY A 56 -13.20 8.96 5.46
C GLY A 56 -12.47 8.96 4.12
N THR A 57 -11.15 9.20 4.12
CA THR A 57 -10.34 9.49 2.93
C THR A 57 -10.89 8.81 1.66
N PRO A 58 -11.34 9.58 0.65
CA PRO A 58 -11.98 9.03 -0.54
C PRO A 58 -11.00 8.17 -1.32
N CYS A 59 -11.51 7.15 -1.99
CA CYS A 59 -10.70 6.20 -2.74
C CYS A 59 -10.49 6.67 -4.17
N PRO A 60 -9.25 6.70 -4.67
CA PRO A 60 -8.98 6.99 -6.08
C PRO A 60 -9.68 6.04 -7.06
N ARG A 61 -9.95 4.81 -6.61
CA ARG A 61 -10.57 3.78 -7.45
C ARG A 61 -12.08 3.74 -7.39
N CYS A 62 -12.66 4.02 -6.22
CA CYS A 62 -14.11 3.93 -6.03
C CYS A 62 -14.81 5.28 -6.18
N ASP A 63 -14.14 6.35 -5.76
CA ASP A 63 -14.71 7.69 -5.63
C ASP A 63 -14.07 8.70 -6.60
N GLY A 64 -13.09 8.28 -7.41
CA GLY A 64 -12.38 9.14 -8.37
C GLY A 64 -11.53 10.23 -7.70
N ALA A 65 -11.04 9.99 -6.49
CA ALA A 65 -10.14 10.90 -5.81
C ALA A 65 -8.75 10.93 -6.45
N ASP A 66 -8.04 12.04 -6.25
CA ASP A 66 -6.65 12.15 -6.69
C ASP A 66 -5.74 11.18 -5.92
N LEU A 67 -4.78 10.60 -6.63
CA LEU A 67 -3.72 9.75 -6.09
C LEU A 67 -2.39 10.43 -6.38
N ASP A 68 -1.54 10.58 -5.36
CA ASP A 68 -0.14 10.93 -5.58
C ASP A 68 0.58 9.73 -6.21
N GLU A 69 0.73 9.76 -7.53
CA GLU A 69 1.21 8.64 -8.33
C GLU A 69 2.68 8.30 -8.04
N SER A 70 3.52 9.30 -7.83
CA SER A 70 4.92 9.14 -7.45
C SER A 70 5.07 8.48 -6.08
N ALA A 71 4.33 8.99 -5.07
CA ALA A 71 4.31 8.37 -3.75
C ALA A 71 3.70 6.97 -3.79
N TYR A 72 2.71 6.75 -4.64
CA TYR A 72 2.12 5.43 -4.85
C TYR A 72 3.13 4.44 -5.44
N ALA A 73 3.91 4.83 -6.45
CA ALA A 73 4.94 3.98 -7.04
C ALA A 73 5.99 3.57 -5.99
N LEU A 74 6.44 4.52 -5.17
CA LEU A 74 7.34 4.25 -4.05
C LEU A 74 6.72 3.27 -3.04
N LEU A 75 5.48 3.53 -2.62
CA LEU A 75 4.77 2.68 -1.67
C LEU A 75 4.47 1.29 -2.25
N LEU A 76 4.24 1.18 -3.55
CA LEU A 76 4.06 -0.08 -4.25
C LEU A 76 5.32 -0.93 -4.17
N GLY A 77 6.51 -0.34 -4.36
CA GLY A 77 7.77 -1.06 -4.18
C GLY A 77 7.92 -1.61 -2.75
N TRP A 78 7.67 -0.77 -1.74
CA TRP A 78 7.64 -1.21 -0.34
C TRP A 78 6.58 -2.29 -0.08
N TYR A 79 5.40 -2.15 -0.68
CA TYR A 79 4.32 -3.11 -0.52
C TYR A 79 4.68 -4.48 -1.11
N LEU A 80 5.32 -4.50 -2.28
CA LEU A 80 5.69 -5.73 -2.97
C LEU A 80 6.80 -6.49 -2.23
N GLY A 81 7.77 -5.80 -1.65
CA GLY A 81 8.79 -6.44 -0.80
C GLY A 81 8.26 -6.78 0.60
N ASP A 82 8.42 -5.84 1.52
CA ASP A 82 8.17 -6.03 2.96
C ASP A 82 6.74 -5.73 3.42
N GLY A 83 5.86 -5.32 2.50
CA GLY A 83 4.49 -4.96 2.85
C GLY A 83 3.52 -6.13 2.95
N SER A 84 2.47 -5.93 3.75
CA SER A 84 1.31 -6.82 3.79
C SER A 84 0.04 -6.05 4.11
N ILE A 85 -1.10 -6.59 3.66
CA ILE A 85 -2.43 -6.07 4.01
C ILE A 85 -3.17 -7.13 4.79
N ALA A 86 -3.58 -6.78 6.00
CA ALA A 86 -4.33 -7.64 6.91
C ALA A 86 -5.76 -7.13 7.11
N ARG A 87 -6.72 -8.04 7.09
CA ARG A 87 -8.13 -7.72 7.40
C ARG A 87 -8.28 -7.48 8.90
N ALA A 88 -8.87 -6.34 9.26
CA ALA A 88 -9.23 -5.96 10.62
C ALA A 88 -10.75 -6.08 10.84
N ARG A 89 -11.21 -5.72 12.05
CA ARG A 89 -12.65 -5.71 12.39
C ARG A 89 -13.41 -4.70 11.53
N ARG A 90 -14.71 -4.95 11.33
CA ARG A 90 -15.64 -4.04 10.62
C ARG A 90 -15.24 -3.72 9.16
N GLY A 91 -14.63 -4.68 8.47
CA GLY A 91 -14.27 -4.55 7.05
C GLY A 91 -13.14 -3.55 6.76
N VAL A 92 -12.39 -3.14 7.79
CA VAL A 92 -11.22 -2.27 7.64
C VAL A 92 -10.00 -3.13 7.30
N PHE A 93 -9.07 -2.61 6.50
CA PHE A 93 -7.79 -3.26 6.22
C PHE A 93 -6.66 -2.45 6.86
N THR A 94 -5.59 -3.13 7.25
CA THR A 94 -4.37 -2.52 7.78
C THR A 94 -3.24 -2.83 6.81
N LEU A 95 -2.69 -1.81 6.17
CA LEU A 95 -1.40 -1.89 5.48
C LEU A 95 -0.32 -1.91 6.57
N GLN A 96 0.62 -2.84 6.45
CA GLN A 96 1.75 -3.01 7.34
C GLN A 96 3.01 -3.09 6.50
N ILE A 97 3.96 -2.19 6.72
CA ILE A 97 5.31 -2.25 6.14
C ILE A 97 6.28 -2.52 7.29
N ALA A 98 7.06 -3.60 7.19
CA ALA A 98 8.13 -3.89 8.14
C ALA A 98 9.45 -3.30 7.64
N ASN A 99 10.23 -2.69 8.52
CA ASN A 99 11.58 -2.25 8.21
C ASN A 99 12.45 -2.30 9.48
N ASP A 100 13.77 -2.30 9.30
CA ASP A 100 14.72 -2.35 10.40
C ASP A 100 14.66 -1.06 11.25
N GLN A 101 14.72 -1.20 12.57
CA GLN A 101 14.70 -0.06 13.49
C GLN A 101 15.90 0.87 13.29
N LYS A 102 17.03 0.35 12.79
CA LYS A 102 18.27 1.12 12.59
C LYS A 102 18.19 2.20 11.50
N TYR A 103 17.11 2.22 10.70
CA TYR A 103 16.90 3.20 9.63
C TYR A 103 15.73 4.15 9.96
N PRO A 104 15.89 5.04 10.94
CA PRO A 104 14.81 5.92 11.39
C PRO A 104 14.34 6.88 10.30
N GLU A 105 15.23 7.35 9.43
CA GLU A 105 14.89 8.24 8.31
C GLU A 105 13.99 7.52 7.30
N LEU A 106 14.36 6.31 6.88
CA LEU A 106 13.49 5.49 6.03
C LEU A 106 12.14 5.16 6.69
N ASN A 107 12.12 4.90 8.00
CA ASN A 107 10.87 4.64 8.71
C ASN A 107 9.92 5.85 8.70
N GLN A 108 10.46 7.06 8.79
CA GLN A 108 9.70 8.30 8.67
C GLN A 108 9.26 8.55 7.23
N GLU A 109 10.11 8.27 6.25
CA GLU A 109 9.78 8.36 4.84
C GLU A 109 8.61 7.43 4.47
N ILE A 110 8.65 6.16 4.86
CA ILE A 110 7.53 5.22 4.64
C ILE A 110 6.23 5.79 5.22
N ALA A 111 6.28 6.35 6.43
CA ALA A 111 5.11 6.97 7.05
C ALA A 111 4.63 8.21 6.28
N ALA A 112 5.54 9.04 5.76
CA ALA A 112 5.20 10.20 4.93
C ALA A 112 4.57 9.77 3.60
N THR A 113 5.15 8.78 2.92
CA THR A 113 4.62 8.21 1.67
C THR A 113 3.22 7.65 1.85
N ILE A 114 2.94 6.96 2.96
CA ILE A 114 1.59 6.47 3.27
C ILE A 114 0.59 7.63 3.43
N LYS A 115 1.00 8.78 3.98
CA LYS A 115 0.14 9.97 4.11
C LYS A 115 -0.15 10.65 2.78
N LEU A 116 0.79 10.62 1.84
CA LEU A 116 0.58 11.13 0.48
C LEU A 116 -0.42 10.25 -0.28
N VAL A 117 -0.25 8.92 -0.21
CA VAL A 117 -1.17 7.97 -0.86
C VAL A 117 -2.56 7.96 -0.22
N LYS A 118 -2.63 8.15 1.09
CA LYS A 118 -3.89 8.27 1.83
C LYS A 118 -3.89 9.57 2.63
N PRO A 119 -4.40 10.68 2.08
CA PRO A 119 -4.54 11.94 2.79
C PRO A 119 -5.30 11.76 4.12
N GLY A 120 -4.77 12.34 5.20
CA GLY A 120 -5.32 12.15 6.56
C GLY A 120 -5.07 10.77 7.17
N ALA A 121 -4.15 9.97 6.62
CA ALA A 121 -3.62 8.81 7.34
C ALA A 121 -2.86 9.24 8.60
N SER A 122 -2.98 8.42 9.65
CA SER A 122 -2.13 8.49 10.84
C SER A 122 -1.35 7.18 10.96
N PRO A 123 -0.24 7.01 10.22
CA PRO A 123 0.58 5.81 10.32
C PRO A 123 1.12 5.65 11.74
N CYS A 124 0.92 4.47 12.31
CA CYS A 124 1.45 4.12 13.62
C CYS A 124 2.75 3.32 13.44
N LEU A 125 3.85 3.81 14.01
CA LEU A 125 5.09 3.05 14.12
C LEU A 125 4.99 2.17 15.36
N ARG A 126 4.86 0.85 15.16
CA ARG A 126 4.88 -0.13 16.25
C ARG A 126 6.26 -0.77 16.30
N GLY A 127 7.00 -0.49 17.36
CA GLY A 127 8.32 -1.06 17.59
C GLY A 127 8.29 -2.53 18.02
N GLY A 128 9.31 -3.27 17.58
CA GLY A 128 9.87 -4.45 18.21
C GLY A 128 11.37 -4.22 18.46
N SER A 129 12.08 -5.16 19.09
CA SER A 129 13.50 -5.01 19.45
C SER A 129 14.46 -4.91 18.25
N THR A 130 14.02 -5.31 17.05
CA THR A 130 14.85 -5.34 15.83
C THR A 130 14.17 -4.76 14.59
N ALA A 131 12.84 -4.74 14.55
CA ALA A 131 12.07 -4.25 13.41
C ALA A 131 10.91 -3.36 13.86
N ILE A 132 10.65 -2.31 13.09
CA ILE A 132 9.48 -1.44 13.25
C ILE A 132 8.46 -1.83 12.18
N ARG A 133 7.19 -1.88 12.57
CA ARG A 133 6.05 -1.98 11.65
C ARG A 133 5.36 -0.63 11.52
N ILE A 134 5.32 -0.09 10.32
CA ILE A 134 4.56 1.12 9.98
C ILE A 134 3.17 0.66 9.52
N GLU A 135 2.14 1.02 10.28
CA GLU A 135 0.78 0.55 10.04
C GLU A 135 -0.18 1.69 9.73
N ALA A 136 -1.01 1.54 8.71
CA ALA A 136 -2.10 2.47 8.42
C ALA A 136 -3.39 1.73 8.07
N ARG A 137 -4.52 2.26 8.55
CA ARG A 137 -5.84 1.64 8.37
C ARG A 137 -6.66 2.35 7.31
N TRP A 138 -7.25 1.57 6.42
CA TRP A 138 -8.17 2.07 5.40
C TRP A 138 -9.01 0.93 4.84
N LYS A 139 -10.27 1.19 4.50
CA LYS A 139 -11.12 0.20 3.84
C LYS A 139 -10.66 -0.08 2.41
N HIS A 140 -9.99 0.88 1.77
CA HIS A 140 -9.66 0.82 0.35
C HIS A 140 -8.20 0.43 0.05
N TRP A 141 -7.43 -0.04 1.04
CA TRP A 141 -6.11 -0.62 0.75
C TRP A 141 -6.16 -1.72 -0.32
N PRO A 142 -7.15 -2.64 -0.34
CA PRO A 142 -7.27 -3.62 -1.42
C PRO A 142 -7.62 -3.01 -2.78
N CYS A 143 -8.23 -1.83 -2.82
CA CYS A 143 -8.56 -1.14 -4.07
C CYS A 143 -7.28 -0.57 -4.72
N VAL A 144 -6.38 0.00 -3.90
CA VAL A 144 -5.10 0.56 -4.40
C VAL A 144 -3.99 -0.49 -4.49
N PHE A 145 -4.12 -1.63 -3.80
CA PHE A 145 -3.21 -2.78 -3.92
C PHE A 145 -4.01 -4.04 -4.30
N PRO A 146 -4.45 -4.16 -5.57
CA PRO A 146 -5.25 -5.28 -6.04
C PRO A 146 -4.49 -6.62 -5.99
N GLN A 147 -3.17 -6.58 -5.79
CA GLN A 147 -2.32 -7.74 -5.51
C GLN A 147 -2.65 -8.39 -4.15
N HIS A 148 -3.49 -7.79 -3.31
CA HIS A 148 -3.95 -8.39 -2.06
C HIS A 148 -4.78 -9.66 -2.31
N GLY A 149 -4.54 -10.70 -1.51
CA GLY A 149 -5.22 -11.99 -1.60
C GLY A 149 -4.77 -12.95 -0.49
N PRO A 150 -5.46 -14.09 -0.34
CA PRO A 150 -5.17 -15.05 0.73
C PRO A 150 -3.83 -15.79 0.53
N GLY A 151 -3.16 -16.16 1.62
CA GLY A 151 -1.92 -16.94 1.59
C GLY A 151 -0.64 -16.11 1.41
N ARG A 152 0.49 -16.80 1.19
CA ARG A 152 1.82 -16.18 1.09
C ARG A 152 1.95 -15.40 -0.22
N LYS A 153 2.55 -14.20 -0.18
CA LYS A 153 2.70 -13.30 -1.34
C LYS A 153 3.37 -13.96 -2.54
N HIS A 154 4.49 -14.63 -2.32
CA HIS A 154 5.25 -15.29 -3.40
C HIS A 154 4.58 -16.53 -3.99
N LEU A 155 3.49 -17.04 -3.40
CA LEU A 155 2.72 -18.16 -3.95
C LEU A 155 1.51 -17.68 -4.76
N ARG A 156 1.25 -16.38 -4.77
CA ARG A 156 0.16 -15.77 -5.51
C ARG A 156 0.69 -15.22 -6.83
N LYS A 157 -0.18 -15.19 -7.83
CA LYS A 157 0.06 -14.41 -9.04
C LYS A 157 -0.01 -12.93 -8.68
N ILE A 158 1.03 -12.17 -9.02
CA ILE A 158 1.16 -10.75 -8.71
C ILE A 158 1.26 -9.98 -10.03
N GLU A 159 0.14 -9.46 -10.52
CA GLU A 159 0.11 -8.67 -11.75
C GLU A 159 -0.23 -7.23 -11.44
N LEU A 160 0.45 -6.30 -12.12
CA LEU A 160 0.06 -4.89 -12.12
C LEU A 160 -1.20 -4.73 -12.98
N ALA A 161 -2.22 -4.09 -12.41
CA ALA A 161 -3.36 -3.61 -13.17
C ALA A 161 -2.92 -2.53 -14.16
N ASP A 162 -3.69 -2.29 -15.22
CA ASP A 162 -3.29 -1.39 -16.32
C ASP A 162 -2.91 0.01 -15.83
N TRP A 163 -3.73 0.59 -14.95
CA TRP A 163 -3.44 1.88 -14.31
C TRP A 163 -2.17 1.87 -13.43
N GLN A 164 -1.81 0.74 -12.81
CA GLN A 164 -0.55 0.65 -12.06
C GLN A 164 0.64 0.61 -13.01
N ARG A 165 0.48 0.03 -14.20
CA ARG A 165 1.53 0.00 -15.23
C ARG A 165 1.80 1.39 -15.76
N GLU A 166 0.77 2.20 -15.97
CA GLU A 166 0.89 3.60 -16.36
C GLU A 166 1.71 4.38 -15.32
N ILE A 167 1.32 4.31 -14.04
CA ILE A 167 2.05 4.98 -12.96
C ILE A 167 3.49 4.49 -12.84
N VAL A 168 3.71 3.17 -12.90
CA VAL A 168 5.06 2.59 -12.82
C VAL A 168 5.92 2.97 -14.02
N ALA A 169 5.32 3.13 -15.21
CA ALA A 169 6.04 3.61 -16.38
C ALA A 169 6.39 5.10 -16.27
N GLU A 170 5.58 5.89 -15.59
CA GLU A 170 5.89 7.31 -15.35
C GLU A 170 6.94 7.50 -14.23
N TYR A 171 6.85 6.69 -13.16
CA TYR A 171 7.72 6.78 -11.98
C TYR A 171 8.49 5.48 -11.68
N PRO A 172 9.28 4.94 -12.65
CA PRO A 172 10.01 3.69 -12.46
C PRO A 172 11.12 3.81 -11.40
N ASP A 173 11.71 5.00 -11.24
CA ASP A 173 12.71 5.29 -10.23
C ASP A 173 12.17 5.14 -8.81
N GLN A 174 10.95 5.63 -8.55
CA GLN A 174 10.28 5.50 -7.25
C GLN A 174 9.93 4.05 -6.94
N LEU A 175 9.41 3.30 -7.92
CA LEU A 175 9.16 1.87 -7.76
C LEU A 175 10.45 1.12 -7.39
N LEU A 176 11.52 1.33 -8.17
CA LEU A 176 12.81 0.69 -7.95
C LEU A 176 13.38 1.05 -6.57
N ARG A 177 13.26 2.30 -6.14
CA ARG A 177 13.67 2.74 -4.80
C ARG A 177 12.96 1.95 -3.71
N GLY A 178 11.63 1.82 -3.78
CA GLY A 178 10.86 1.04 -2.81
C GLY A 178 11.23 -0.45 -2.82
N LEU A 179 11.45 -1.05 -3.99
CA LEU A 179 11.86 -2.46 -4.12
C LEU A 179 13.27 -2.71 -3.57
N PHE A 180 14.24 -1.86 -3.89
CA PHE A 180 15.61 -2.01 -3.37
C PHE A 180 15.72 -1.65 -1.89
N HIS A 181 14.89 -0.73 -1.37
CA HIS A 181 14.88 -0.44 0.06
C HIS A 181 14.17 -1.48 0.90
N SER A 182 13.23 -2.25 0.33
CA SER A 182 12.66 -3.42 1.01
C SER A 182 13.61 -4.63 0.89
N ASP A 183 13.47 -5.40 -0.19
CA ASP A 183 14.15 -6.69 -0.42
C ASP A 183 15.54 -6.57 -1.08
N GLY A 184 16.04 -5.34 -1.21
CA GLY A 184 17.35 -5.06 -1.79
C GLY A 184 18.43 -4.77 -0.76
N CYS A 185 19.67 -4.90 -1.24
CA CYS A 185 20.85 -4.43 -0.53
C CYS A 185 21.85 -3.78 -1.49
N ARG A 186 22.61 -2.83 -0.96
CA ARG A 186 23.72 -2.16 -1.61
C ARG A 186 24.97 -2.41 -0.79
N PHE A 187 26.01 -2.97 -1.41
CA PHE A 187 27.25 -3.31 -0.71
C PHE A 187 28.45 -3.23 -1.64
N VAL A 188 29.64 -3.16 -1.05
CA VAL A 188 30.90 -3.27 -1.79
C VAL A 188 31.22 -4.75 -1.95
N ASN A 189 31.38 -5.19 -3.19
CA ASN A 189 31.87 -6.50 -3.54
C ASN A 189 33.32 -6.41 -4.04
N TRP A 190 33.99 -7.55 -4.13
CA TRP A 190 35.33 -7.62 -4.70
C TRP A 190 35.49 -8.80 -5.67
N ALA A 191 36.41 -8.67 -6.60
CA ALA A 191 36.81 -9.73 -7.53
C ALA A 191 38.33 -9.74 -7.69
N SER A 192 38.92 -10.91 -7.92
CA SER A 192 40.35 -11.03 -8.24
C SER A 192 40.59 -10.70 -9.71
N LYS A 193 41.57 -9.83 -9.97
CA LYS A 193 42.10 -9.61 -11.31
C LYS A 193 43.14 -10.69 -11.66
N PRO A 194 43.43 -10.92 -12.96
CA PRO A 194 44.47 -11.87 -13.39
C PRO A 194 45.87 -11.58 -12.82
N ASP A 195 46.14 -10.33 -12.46
CA ASP A 195 47.39 -9.89 -11.81
C ASP A 195 47.42 -10.12 -10.28
N GLY A 196 46.42 -10.82 -9.73
CA GLY A 196 46.29 -11.13 -8.31
C GLY A 196 45.75 -9.98 -7.45
N LYS A 197 45.52 -8.78 -7.99
CA LYS A 197 44.99 -7.65 -7.23
C LYS A 197 43.48 -7.77 -7.02
N ARG A 198 43.00 -7.34 -5.85
CA ARG A 198 41.56 -7.23 -5.57
C ARG A 198 40.99 -5.97 -6.21
N TYR A 199 39.93 -6.13 -6.98
CA TYR A 199 39.13 -5.04 -7.52
C TYR A 199 37.83 -4.90 -6.73
N TYR A 200 37.63 -3.74 -6.11
CA TYR A 200 36.43 -3.43 -5.33
C TYR A 200 35.43 -2.66 -6.20
N TYR A 201 34.16 -3.03 -6.11
CA TYR A 201 33.07 -2.38 -6.83
C TYR A 201 31.79 -2.39 -6.01
N THR A 202 30.98 -1.34 -6.11
CA THR A 202 29.65 -1.29 -5.50
C THR A 202 28.68 -2.13 -6.32
N ARG A 203 27.74 -2.79 -5.64
CA ARG A 203 26.71 -3.62 -6.26
C ARG A 203 25.38 -3.43 -5.55
N TYR A 204 24.30 -3.37 -6.33
CA TYR A 204 22.95 -3.59 -5.85
C TYR A 204 22.55 -5.06 -6.10
N MET A 205 21.86 -5.64 -5.13
CA MET A 205 21.28 -6.97 -5.23
C MET A 205 19.85 -6.94 -4.68
N PHE A 206 18.94 -7.56 -5.40
CA PHE A 206 17.54 -7.72 -5.01
C PHE A 206 17.23 -9.22 -4.95
N SER A 207 16.61 -9.68 -3.86
CA SER A 207 16.30 -11.08 -3.64
C SER A 207 14.82 -11.26 -3.30
N ASN A 208 14.07 -11.93 -4.18
CA ASN A 208 12.65 -12.19 -3.94
C ASN A 208 12.23 -13.52 -4.58
N GLU A 209 11.41 -14.31 -3.88
CA GLU A 209 10.95 -15.62 -4.38
C GLU A 209 9.87 -15.51 -5.46
N SER A 210 9.09 -14.44 -5.49
CA SER A 210 8.07 -14.22 -6.51
C SER A 210 8.72 -13.88 -7.85
N GLU A 211 8.45 -14.71 -8.86
CA GLU A 211 8.88 -14.43 -10.24
C GLU A 211 8.26 -13.16 -10.78
N ASP A 212 6.97 -12.95 -10.50
CA ASP A 212 6.24 -11.77 -10.93
C ASP A 212 6.86 -10.47 -10.36
N ILE A 213 7.21 -10.44 -9.07
CA ILE A 213 7.85 -9.26 -8.46
C ILE A 213 9.24 -9.04 -9.06
N ARG A 214 10.01 -10.10 -9.31
CA ARG A 214 11.29 -9.98 -10.02
C ARG A 214 11.10 -9.43 -11.43
N LYS A 215 10.06 -9.86 -12.14
CA LYS A 215 9.74 -9.36 -13.48
C LYS A 215 9.36 -7.87 -13.45
N ILE A 216 8.53 -7.46 -12.48
CA ILE A 216 8.18 -6.04 -12.27
C ILE A 216 9.46 -5.20 -12.04
N LEU A 217 10.40 -5.69 -11.23
CA LEU A 217 11.69 -5.02 -11.02
C LEU A 217 12.48 -4.93 -12.33
N THR A 218 12.65 -6.04 -13.06
CA THR A 218 13.48 -6.07 -14.27
C THR A 218 12.87 -5.24 -15.39
N ASP A 219 11.55 -5.24 -15.56
CA ASP A 219 10.86 -4.39 -16.54
C ASP A 219 11.15 -2.91 -16.26
N ALA A 220 11.12 -2.47 -15.00
CA ALA A 220 11.46 -1.09 -14.60
C ALA A 220 12.95 -0.77 -14.77
N LEU A 221 13.86 -1.73 -14.52
CA LEU A 221 15.29 -1.57 -14.80
C LEU A 221 15.55 -1.42 -16.31
N ASP A 222 14.90 -2.24 -17.13
CA ASP A 222 15.04 -2.22 -18.59
C ASP A 222 14.52 -0.92 -19.19
N GLN A 223 13.41 -0.39 -18.65
CA GLN A 223 12.86 0.91 -19.06
C GLN A 223 13.85 2.06 -18.83
N LEU A 224 14.62 2.03 -17.75
CA LEU A 224 15.66 3.01 -17.45
C LEU A 224 17.02 2.68 -18.11
N GLY A 225 17.12 1.61 -18.90
CA GLY A 225 18.37 1.16 -19.51
C GLY A 225 19.42 0.70 -18.49
N ILE A 226 19.01 0.32 -17.27
CA ILE A 226 19.91 -0.08 -16.18
C ILE A 226 20.30 -1.54 -16.37
N ALA A 227 21.54 -1.78 -16.81
CA ALA A 227 22.03 -3.13 -17.04
C ALA A 227 22.07 -3.99 -15.76
N TRP A 228 21.32 -5.11 -15.78
CA TRP A 228 21.25 -6.08 -14.69
C TRP A 228 21.64 -7.49 -15.15
N ARG A 229 21.84 -8.38 -14.17
CA ARG A 229 22.05 -9.82 -14.36
C ARG A 229 21.29 -10.61 -13.30
N GLN A 230 20.91 -11.84 -13.64
CA GLN A 230 20.28 -12.78 -12.71
C GLN A 230 21.25 -13.92 -12.36
N PRO A 231 22.13 -13.75 -11.35
CA PRO A 231 23.10 -14.78 -10.98
C PRO A 231 22.47 -16.06 -10.41
N ARG A 232 21.23 -15.98 -9.91
CA ARG A 232 20.46 -17.10 -9.34
C ARG A 232 18.98 -16.88 -9.63
N ARG A 233 18.18 -17.95 -9.61
CA ARG A 233 16.73 -17.93 -9.90
C ARG A 233 15.98 -16.78 -9.20
N ASN A 234 16.27 -16.54 -7.92
CA ASN A 234 15.56 -15.57 -7.08
C ASN A 234 16.32 -14.26 -6.85
N VAL A 235 17.44 -14.02 -7.55
CA VAL A 235 18.30 -12.86 -7.30
C VAL A 235 18.56 -12.08 -8.58
N ILE A 236 18.32 -10.76 -8.54
CA ILE A 236 18.70 -9.80 -9.56
C ILE A 236 19.84 -8.93 -9.04
N ALA A 237 20.80 -8.61 -9.89
CA ALA A 237 21.99 -7.88 -9.53
C ALA A 237 22.36 -6.80 -10.55
N VAL A 238 22.71 -5.62 -10.03
CA VAL A 238 23.23 -4.49 -10.80
C VAL A 238 24.64 -4.21 -10.30
N SER A 239 25.62 -4.47 -11.17
CA SER A 239 27.05 -4.40 -10.82
C SER A 239 27.87 -3.50 -11.74
N ARG A 240 27.32 -3.06 -12.88
CA ARG A 240 28.05 -2.16 -13.78
C ARG A 240 28.14 -0.77 -13.16
N ARG A 241 29.30 -0.13 -13.26
CA ARG A 241 29.57 1.12 -12.52
C ARG A 241 28.59 2.23 -12.92
N GLU A 242 28.29 2.35 -14.20
CA GLU A 242 27.33 3.28 -14.76
C GLU A 242 25.91 3.00 -14.27
N ALA A 243 25.48 1.74 -14.26
CA ALA A 243 24.15 1.32 -13.80
C ALA A 243 23.97 1.53 -12.29
N VAL A 244 25.02 1.24 -11.50
CA VAL A 244 25.06 1.53 -10.06
C VAL A 244 25.02 3.04 -9.80
N GLY A 245 25.72 3.84 -10.61
CA GLY A 245 25.68 5.30 -10.52
C GLY A 245 24.27 5.88 -10.73
N VAL A 246 23.52 5.31 -11.68
CA VAL A 246 22.11 5.67 -11.90
C VAL A 246 21.26 5.33 -10.67
N LEU A 247 21.37 4.11 -10.14
CA LEU A 247 20.63 3.71 -8.91
C LEU A 247 21.04 4.53 -7.68
N ASP A 248 22.31 4.91 -7.56
CA ASP A 248 22.77 5.77 -6.47
C ASP A 248 22.12 7.16 -6.50
N GLY A 249 21.71 7.64 -7.68
CA GLY A 249 21.07 8.93 -7.86
C GLY A 249 19.67 9.04 -7.24
N PHE A 250 18.92 7.94 -7.14
CA PHE A 250 17.55 7.94 -6.60
C PHE A 250 17.28 6.88 -5.52
N VAL A 251 17.95 5.73 -5.54
CA VAL A 251 17.84 4.73 -4.46
C VAL A 251 18.80 5.06 -3.32
N GLY A 252 20.09 5.19 -3.64
CA GLY A 252 21.14 5.45 -2.66
C GLY A 252 21.28 4.38 -1.56
N PRO A 253 22.17 4.62 -0.57
CA PRO A 253 22.30 3.77 0.61
C PRO A 253 21.12 3.96 1.57
N LYS A 254 20.75 2.90 2.30
CA LYS A 254 19.78 2.97 3.40
C LYS A 254 20.34 3.86 4.52
N ARG A 255 19.56 4.85 4.98
CA ARG A 255 19.90 5.75 6.09
C ARG A 255 18.84 5.66 7.19
#